data_AF-A0A3A5VG17-F1
#
_entry.id   AF-A0A3A5VG17-F1
#
_cell.length_a   1.000
_cell.length_b   1.000
_cell.length_c   1.000
_cell.angle_alpha   90.00
_cell.angle_beta   90.00
_cell.angle_gamma   90.00
#
_symmetry.space_group_name_H-M   'P 1'
#
loop_
_entity.id
_entity.type
_entity.pdbx_description
1 polymer ?
#
loop_
_entity_poly.entity_id
_entity_poly.type
_entity_poly.pdbx_seq_one_letter_code
_entity_poly.pdbx_strand_id
1 'polypeptide(L)' 'MRTLRTVIMGASMALPGLFLGLLIWIIAGQPADGESPLIEAVACNLIPLTSIFLGVFFGWKTGEEYSANYEPKA' A
#
# COMPACT_ATOMS: atom_id res chain seq x y z
N MET A 1 -10.41 11.55 -12.85
CA MET A 1 -9.25 10.85 -13.47
C MET A 1 -8.95 9.59 -12.70
N ARG A 2 -9.20 8.42 -13.30
CA ARG A 2 -9.06 7.11 -12.64
C ARG A 2 -7.64 6.90 -12.09
N THR A 3 -6.62 7.18 -12.90
CA THR A 3 -5.19 7.01 -12.60
C THR A 3 -4.69 7.88 -11.44
N LEU A 4 -5.07 9.16 -11.38
CA LEU A 4 -4.65 10.04 -10.29
C LEU A 4 -5.16 9.52 -8.94
N ARG A 5 -6.43 9.11 -8.89
CA ARG A 5 -7.06 8.59 -7.67
C ARG A 5 -6.43 7.25 -7.23
N THR A 6 -6.08 6.38 -8.18
CA THR A 6 -5.39 5.12 -7.86
C THR A 6 -4.00 5.35 -7.30
N VAL A 7 -3.26 6.32 -7.84
CA VAL A 7 -1.92 6.67 -7.34
C VAL A 7 -2.01 7.25 -5.94
N ILE A 8 -2.98 8.14 -5.68
CA ILE A 8 -3.20 8.71 -4.33
C ILE A 8 -3.55 7.63 -3.31
N MET A 9 -4.42 6.68 -3.66
CA MET A 9 -4.77 5.52 -2.80
C MET A 9 -3.57 4.60 -2.55
N GLY A 10 -2.75 4.34 -3.57
CA GLY A 10 -1.51 3.56 -3.40
C GLY A 10 -0.49 4.27 -2.50
N ALA A 11 -0.29 5.58 -2.70
CA ALA A 11 0.65 6.38 -1.93
C ALA A 11 0.22 6.51 -0.46
N SER A 12 -1.08 6.68 -0.17
CA SER A 12 -1.58 6.75 1.20
C SER A 12 -1.40 5.44 1.97
N MET A 13 -1.31 4.30 1.27
CA MET A 13 -1.02 2.99 1.87
C MET A 13 0.46 2.75 2.20
N ALA A 14 1.37 3.68 1.83
CA ALA A 14 2.78 3.59 2.20
C ALA A 14 2.97 3.74 3.72
N LEU A 15 2.31 4.72 4.34
CA LEU A 15 2.39 4.98 5.78
C LEU A 15 1.90 3.79 6.64
N PRO A 16 0.69 3.23 6.43
CA PRO A 16 0.24 2.08 7.21
C PRO A 16 1.09 0.83 6.93
N GLY A 17 1.59 0.64 5.71
CA GLY A 17 2.49 -0.46 5.35
C GLY A 17 3.83 -0.40 6.09
N LEU A 18 4.46 0.77 6.13
CA LEU A 18 5.69 1.01 6.88
C LEU A 18 5.48 0.84 8.39
N PHE A 19 4.35 1.31 8.92
CA PHE A 19 4.01 1.15 10.32
C PHE A 19 3.81 -0.33 10.71
N LEU A 20 3.14 -1.12 9.88
CA LEU A 20 3.01 -2.56 10.08
C LEU A 20 4.35 -3.29 9.99
N GLY A 21 5.21 -2.92 9.03
CA GLY A 21 6.57 -3.44 8.93
C GLY A 21 7.38 -3.18 10.21
N LEU A 22 7.30 -1.95 10.75
CA LEU A 22 7.95 -1.58 12.00
C LEU A 22 7.44 -2.41 13.18
N LEU A 23 6.12 -2.61 13.31
CA LEU A 23 5.57 -3.44 14.38
C LEU A 23 6.07 -4.88 14.31
N ILE A 24 6.13 -5.46 13.12
CA ILE A 24 6.63 -6.83 12.93
C ILE A 24 8.11 -6.93 13.29
N TRP A 25 8.92 -5.93 12.93
CA TRP A 25 10.32 -5.86 13.34
C TRP A 25 10.50 -5.77 14.86
N ILE A 26 9.65 -4.98 15.55
CA ILE A 26 9.67 -4.89 17.02
C ILE A 26 9.29 -6.23 17.67
N ILE A 27 8.21 -6.87 17.18
CA ILE A 27 7.75 -8.16 17.71
C ILE A 27 8.78 -9.27 17.47
N ALA A 28 9.54 -9.17 16.38
CA ALA A 28 10.63 -10.08 16.04
C ALA A 28 11.90 -9.89 16.91
N GLY A 29 11.89 -8.95 17.86
CA GLY A 29 12.99 -8.75 18.81
C GLY A 29 14.06 -7.77 18.34
N GLN A 30 13.77 -6.94 17.33
CA GLN A 30 14.67 -5.88 16.84
C GLN A 30 16.09 -6.40 16.50
N PRO A 31 16.20 -7.44 15.66
CA PRO A 31 17.49 -7.98 15.25
C PRO A 31 18.35 -6.90 14.61
N ALA A 32 19.65 -6.90 14.88
CA ALA A 32 20.57 -6.00 14.20
C ALA A 32 20.72 -6.39 12.73
N ASP A 33 21.23 -5.45 11.94
CA ASP A 33 21.37 -5.60 10.49
C ASP A 33 22.12 -6.89 10.14
N GLY A 34 21.51 -7.72 9.31
CA GLY A 34 22.09 -9.00 8.88
C GLY A 34 21.99 -10.17 9.86
N GLU A 35 21.48 -10.00 11.09
CA GLU A 35 21.24 -11.13 12.01
C GLU A 35 20.09 -12.02 11.55
N SER A 36 19.08 -11.44 10.91
CA SER A 36 17.90 -12.16 10.42
C SER A 36 17.44 -11.65 9.06
N PRO A 37 18.16 -12.02 7.98
CA PRO A 37 17.94 -11.46 6.64
C PRO A 37 16.52 -11.67 6.12
N LEU A 38 15.85 -12.74 6.56
CA LEU A 38 14.48 -13.05 6.17
C LEU A 38 13.46 -12.09 6.83
N ILE A 39 13.66 -11.79 8.11
CA ILE A 39 12.80 -10.86 8.86
C ILE A 39 12.96 -9.45 8.31
N GLU A 40 14.21 -9.04 8.05
CA GLU A 40 14.53 -7.74 7.45
C GLU A 40 13.92 -7.62 6.04
N ALA A 41 14.07 -8.64 5.19
CA ALA A 41 13.47 -8.65 3.86
C ALA A 41 11.93 -8.55 3.92
N VAL A 42 11.29 -9.23 4.87
CA VAL A 42 9.82 -9.21 5.00
C VAL A 42 9.31 -7.89 5.58
N ALA A 43 9.87 -7.45 6.72
CA ALA A 43 9.44 -6.26 7.44
C ALA A 43 9.71 -4.97 6.66
N CYS A 44 10.89 -4.86 6.02
CA CYS A 44 11.33 -3.63 5.38
C CYS A 44 10.93 -3.54 3.90
N ASN A 45 10.71 -4.68 3.22
CA ASN A 45 10.41 -4.69 1.78
C ASN A 45 9.05 -5.31 1.48
N LEU A 46 8.84 -6.58 1.86
CA LEU A 46 7.63 -7.30 1.43
C LEU A 46 6.35 -6.64 1.95
N ILE A 47 6.30 -6.29 3.23
CA ILE A 47 5.11 -5.70 3.86
C ILE A 47 4.81 -4.30 3.30
N PRO A 48 5.77 -3.35 3.23
CA PRO A 48 5.50 -2.04 2.64
C PRO A 48 5.13 -2.12 1.16
N LEU A 49 5.79 -2.95 0.36
CA LEU A 49 5.51 -3.09 -1.07
C LEU A 49 4.14 -3.74 -1.33
N THR A 50 3.77 -4.77 -0.57
CA THR A 50 2.46 -5.41 -0.69
C THR A 50 1.33 -4.47 -0.24
N SER A 51 1.54 -3.67 0.80
CA SER A 51 0.59 -2.63 1.22
C SER A 51 0.31 -1.61 0.11
N ILE A 52 1.35 -1.07 -0.51
CA ILE A 52 1.23 -0.11 -1.61
C ILE A 52 0.53 -0.77 -2.81
N PHE A 53 0.93 -2.00 -3.16
CA PHE A 53 0.33 -2.75 -4.26
C PHE A 53 -1.17 -2.97 -4.05
N LEU A 54 -1.58 -3.35 -2.84
CA LEU A 54 -2.99 -3.50 -2.48
C LEU A 54 -3.74 -2.15 -2.59
N GLY A 55 -3.15 -1.05 -2.13
CA GLY A 55 -3.72 0.28 -2.29
C GLY A 55 -3.96 0.67 -3.76
N VAL A 56 -3.00 0.37 -4.64
CA VAL A 56 -3.16 0.58 -6.09
C VAL A 56 -4.23 -0.35 -6.66
N PHE A 57 -4.22 -1.63 -6.30
CA PHE A 57 -5.19 -2.62 -6.78
C PHE A 57 -6.63 -2.24 -6.41
N PHE A 58 -6.87 -1.89 -5.14
CA PHE A 58 -8.18 -1.43 -4.69
C PHE A 58 -8.57 -0.11 -5.32
N GLY A 59 -7.66 0.86 -5.41
CA GLY A 59 -7.90 2.13 -6.09
C GLY A 59 -8.31 1.94 -7.56
N TRP A 60 -7.75 0.94 -8.24
CA TRP A 60 -8.08 0.62 -9.64
C TRP A 60 -9.45 -0.03 -9.80
N LYS A 61 -9.84 -0.87 -8.85
CA LYS A 61 -11.17 -1.51 -8.82
C LYS A 61 -12.29 -0.52 -8.46
N THR A 62 -12.06 0.39 -7.51
CA THR A 62 -13.09 1.36 -7.02
C THR A 62 -13.03 2.73 -7.69
N GLY A 63 -12.09 2.93 -8.62
CA GLY A 63 -11.82 4.22 -9.27
C GLY A 63 -12.93 4.75 -10.18
N GLU A 64 -13.91 3.92 -10.55
CA GLU A 64 -15.03 4.27 -11.45
C GLU A 64 -16.19 5.00 -10.72
N GLU A 65 -16.24 4.97 -9.39
CA GLU A 65 -17.39 5.46 -8.60
C GLU A 65 -17.61 6.97 -8.65
N TYR A 66 -16.64 7.75 -9.15
CA TYR A 66 -16.78 9.19 -9.40
C TYR A 66 -16.59 9.54 -10.88
N SER A 67 -16.79 8.56 -11.79
CA SER A 67 -16.98 8.91 -13.20
C SER A 67 -18.29 9.68 -13.29
N ALA A 68 -18.19 10.97 -13.61
CA ALA A 68 -19.35 11.77 -13.93
C ALA A 68 -19.89 11.26 -15.28
N ASN A 69 -20.72 10.22 -15.23
CA ASN A 69 -21.58 9.85 -16.34
C ASN A 69 -22.62 10.97 -16.45
N TYR A 70 -22.25 12.04 -17.15
CA TYR A 70 -23.21 13.02 -17.64
C TYR A 70 -24.04 12.31 -18.71
N GLU A 71 -25.13 11.64 -18.33
CA GLU A 71 -26.17 11.30 -19.29
C GLU A 71 -26.70 12.62 -19.87
N PRO A 72 -26.53 12.90 -21.17
CA PRO A 72 -27.23 14.02 -21.78
C PRO A 72 -28.73 13.70 -21.68
N LYS A 73 -29.47 14.46 -20.88
CA LYS A 73 -30.93 14.37 -20.89
C LYS A 73 -31.40 14.77 -22.28
N ALA A 74 -31.93 13.79 -23.02
CA ALA A 74 -32.67 14.01 -24.25
C ALA A 74 -34.02 14.68 -23.96
#